data_AF-A0A9X7M2S6-F1
#
_entry.id   AF-A0A9X7M2S6-F1
#
_cell.length_a   1.000
_cell.length_b   1.000
_cell.length_c   1.000
_cell.angle_alpha   90.00
_cell.angle_beta   90.00
_cell.angle_gamma   90.00
#
_symmetry.space_group_name_H-M   'P 1'
#
loop_
_entity.id
_entity.type
_entity.pdbx_description
1 polymer ?
#
loop_
_entity_poly.entity_id
_entity_poly.type
_entity_poly.pdbx_seq_one_letter_code
_entity_poly.pdbx_strand_id
1 'polypeptide(L)'
;DRTKKLQGINVYITNIPSEYVSKEAIHEFYSLRWQIEIIFKTWKSIFRIHSNTNVKKERLECHIYGKLIALLLSSTVMFQMRQILLVKKQKELSEWKAMYMIHDYFRVLYRQIQEQSKQLLTSFLRLFHLLDKNGRKSHRYRKKTVFDILGIVYEQHIEQ
;
A
#
# COMPACT_ATOMS: atom_id res chain seq x y z
N ASP A 1 -35.59 -16.96 -8.74
CA ASP A 1 -34.80 -17.23 -9.97
C ASP A 1 -34.27 -16.03 -10.73
N ARG A 2 -35.03 -14.94 -10.93
CA ARG A 2 -34.54 -13.72 -11.64
C ARG A 2 -33.37 -13.02 -10.92
N THR A 3 -33.43 -12.92 -9.59
CA THR A 3 -32.41 -12.25 -8.76
C THR A 3 -31.06 -12.97 -8.76
N LYS A 4 -31.05 -14.31 -8.85
CA LYS A 4 -29.81 -15.11 -8.94
C LYS A 4 -29.11 -14.96 -10.29
N LYS A 5 -29.86 -14.80 -11.40
CA LYS A 5 -29.28 -14.56 -12.74
C LYS A 5 -28.53 -13.22 -12.85
N LEU A 6 -28.97 -12.22 -12.10
CA LEU A 6 -28.34 -10.88 -12.09
C LEU A 6 -27.03 -10.83 -11.29
N GLN A 7 -26.77 -11.81 -10.40
CA GLN A 7 -25.56 -11.84 -9.57
C GLN A 7 -24.24 -12.06 -10.36
N GLY A 8 -24.33 -12.48 -11.62
CA GLY A 8 -23.17 -12.67 -12.49
C GLY A 8 -22.84 -11.48 -13.41
N ILE A 9 -23.66 -10.42 -13.40
CA ILE A 9 -23.50 -9.27 -14.31
C ILE A 9 -22.84 -8.12 -13.56
N ASN A 10 -21.70 -7.65 -14.08
CA ASN A 10 -21.07 -6.41 -13.63
C ASN A 10 -21.38 -5.30 -14.64
N VAL A 11 -21.96 -4.19 -14.19
CA VAL A 11 -22.24 -3.01 -15.03
C VAL A 11 -21.29 -1.89 -14.63
N TYR A 12 -20.61 -1.32 -15.62
CA TYR A 12 -19.70 -0.19 -15.44
C TYR A 12 -20.24 1.04 -16.18
N ILE A 13 -20.25 2.18 -15.50
CA ILE A 13 -20.59 3.48 -16.07
C ILE A 13 -19.33 4.34 -15.95
N THR A 14 -18.90 4.93 -17.06
CA THR A 14 -17.68 5.73 -17.11
C THR A 14 -17.90 6.97 -17.98
N ASN A 15 -17.25 8.06 -17.60
CA ASN A 15 -17.12 9.28 -18.42
C ASN A 15 -15.81 9.30 -19.23
N ILE A 16 -15.00 8.25 -19.16
CA ILE A 16 -13.76 8.12 -19.93
C ILE A 16 -14.12 7.89 -21.42
N PRO A 17 -13.66 8.74 -22.34
CA PRO A 17 -13.89 8.53 -23.77
C PRO A 17 -13.26 7.23 -24.27
N SER A 18 -13.90 6.57 -25.24
CA SER A 18 -13.42 5.31 -25.82
C SER A 18 -12.08 5.42 -26.55
N GLU A 19 -11.65 6.64 -26.87
CA GLU A 19 -10.33 6.94 -27.46
C GLU A 19 -9.18 6.66 -26.48
N TYR A 20 -9.40 6.85 -25.17
CA TYR A 20 -8.37 6.65 -24.15
C TYR A 20 -8.35 5.22 -23.59
N VAL A 21 -9.52 4.61 -23.40
CA VAL A 21 -9.64 3.28 -22.78
C VAL A 21 -10.67 2.45 -23.53
N SER A 22 -10.24 1.28 -24.01
CA SER A 22 -11.13 0.33 -24.68
C SER A 22 -12.14 -0.27 -23.69
N LYS A 23 -13.29 -0.73 -24.21
CA LYS A 23 -14.36 -1.28 -23.36
C LYS A 23 -13.89 -2.50 -22.56
N GLU A 24 -12.99 -3.28 -23.13
CA GLU A 24 -12.42 -4.50 -22.54
C GLU A 24 -11.49 -4.15 -21.36
N ALA A 25 -10.80 -3.01 -21.43
CA ALA A 25 -9.89 -2.54 -20.39
C ALA A 25 -10.61 -1.91 -19.18
N ILE A 26 -11.86 -1.42 -19.33
CA ILE A 26 -12.63 -0.77 -18.25
C ILE A 26 -12.69 -1.66 -17.01
N HIS A 27 -12.91 -2.96 -17.18
CA HIS A 27 -12.97 -3.90 -16.06
C HIS A 27 -11.64 -3.97 -15.30
N GLU A 28 -10.52 -4.00 -16.02
CA GLU A 28 -9.18 -4.04 -15.43
C GLU A 28 -8.86 -2.74 -14.68
N PHE A 29 -9.18 -1.58 -15.28
CA PHE A 29 -9.04 -0.29 -14.60
C PHE A 29 -9.89 -0.20 -13.34
N TYR A 30 -11.16 -0.63 -13.40
CA TYR A 30 -12.03 -0.62 -12.22
C TYR A 30 -11.52 -1.55 -11.11
N SER A 31 -10.80 -2.62 -11.46
CA SER A 31 -10.18 -3.51 -10.47
C SER A 31 -9.13 -2.80 -9.60
N LEU A 32 -8.51 -1.71 -10.10
CA LEU A 32 -7.58 -0.86 -9.34
C LEU A 32 -8.25 -0.17 -8.16
N ARG A 33 -9.58 -0.04 -8.14
CA ARG A 33 -10.33 0.50 -6.98
C ARG A 33 -9.95 -0.20 -5.68
N TRP A 34 -9.60 -1.48 -5.71
CA TRP A 34 -9.12 -2.22 -4.54
C TRP A 34 -7.91 -1.58 -3.82
N GLN A 35 -7.14 -0.72 -4.49
CA GLN A 35 -6.02 -0.01 -3.85
C GLN A 35 -6.50 0.85 -2.67
N ILE A 36 -7.65 1.52 -2.79
CA ILE A 36 -8.19 2.31 -1.67
C ILE A 36 -8.57 1.43 -0.48
N GLU A 37 -9.05 0.21 -0.75
CA GLU A 37 -9.37 -0.74 0.32
C GLU A 37 -8.11 -1.21 1.06
N ILE A 38 -7.00 -1.42 0.34
CA ILE A 38 -5.71 -1.75 0.95
C ILE A 38 -5.21 -0.61 1.84
N ILE A 39 -5.37 0.64 1.39
CA ILE A 39 -5.03 1.83 2.17
C ILE A 39 -5.90 1.89 3.44
N PHE A 40 -7.22 1.79 3.33
CA PHE A 40 -8.09 1.82 4.51
C PHE A 40 -7.90 0.62 5.44
N LYS A 41 -7.61 -0.56 4.90
CA LYS A 41 -7.27 -1.75 5.68
C LYS A 41 -6.01 -1.47 6.50
N THR A 42 -5.01 -0.85 5.90
CA THR A 42 -3.77 -0.43 6.57
C THR A 42 -4.06 0.54 7.71
N TRP A 43 -4.86 1.57 7.47
CA TRP A 43 -5.19 2.57 8.50
C TRP A 43 -5.94 1.97 9.69
N LYS A 44 -6.88 1.05 9.41
CA LYS A 44 -7.67 0.39 10.45
C LYS A 44 -6.90 -0.69 11.20
N SER A 45 -6.20 -1.57 10.50
CA SER A 45 -5.57 -2.74 11.13
C SER A 45 -4.20 -2.45 11.73
N ILE A 46 -3.38 -1.63 11.06
CA ILE A 46 -2.01 -1.33 11.51
C ILE A 46 -2.02 -0.12 12.45
N PHE A 47 -2.55 1.01 11.98
CA PHE A 47 -2.58 2.26 12.77
C PHE A 47 -3.76 2.37 13.74
N ARG A 48 -4.70 1.42 13.69
CA ARG A 48 -5.88 1.36 14.58
C ARG A 48 -6.63 2.69 14.62
N ILE A 49 -6.78 3.39 13.49
CA ILE A 49 -7.38 4.74 13.49
C ILE A 49 -8.80 4.78 14.04
N HIS A 50 -9.56 3.69 13.82
CA HIS A 50 -10.93 3.51 14.28
C HIS A 50 -11.06 3.19 15.78
N SER A 51 -9.95 2.94 16.49
CA SER A 51 -10.02 2.63 17.92
C SER A 51 -10.54 3.85 18.67
N ASN A 52 -11.79 3.79 19.12
CA ASN A 52 -12.37 4.85 19.92
C ASN A 52 -11.97 4.67 21.39
N THR A 53 -11.56 5.75 22.02
CA THR A 53 -11.31 5.80 23.46
C THR A 53 -12.27 6.81 24.05
N ASN A 54 -12.99 6.46 25.12
CA ASN A 54 -13.82 7.41 25.86
C ASN A 54 -12.92 8.45 26.54
N VAL A 55 -12.57 9.50 25.79
CA VAL A 55 -11.72 10.62 26.22
C VAL A 55 -12.35 11.94 25.80
N LYS A 56 -11.89 13.03 26.42
CA LYS A 56 -12.29 14.39 26.04
C LYS A 56 -11.98 14.66 24.55
N LYS A 57 -12.79 15.51 23.92
CA LYS A 57 -12.68 15.86 22.50
C LYS A 57 -11.26 16.29 22.12
N GLU A 58 -10.61 17.11 22.93
CA GLU A 58 -9.28 17.66 22.63
C GLU A 58 -8.21 16.55 22.63
N ARG A 59 -8.33 15.58 23.54
CA ARG A 59 -7.43 14.42 23.57
C ARG A 59 -7.67 13.50 22.38
N LEU A 60 -8.94 13.31 21.98
CA LEU A 60 -9.29 12.52 20.82
C LEU A 60 -8.72 13.15 19.54
N GLU A 61 -8.89 14.46 19.36
CA GLU A 61 -8.35 15.21 18.22
C GLU A 61 -6.83 15.08 18.15
N CYS A 62 -6.13 15.33 19.26
CA CYS A 62 -4.67 15.17 19.33
C CYS A 62 -4.22 13.75 18.96
N HIS A 63 -4.93 12.73 19.44
CA HIS A 63 -4.64 11.32 19.10
C HIS A 63 -4.86 11.02 17.62
N ILE A 64 -5.93 11.54 17.02
CA ILE A 64 -6.21 11.41 15.59
C ILE A 64 -5.10 12.07 14.78
N TYR A 65 -4.71 13.31 15.11
CA TYR A 65 -3.62 14.00 14.43
C TYR A 65 -2.30 13.24 14.54
N GLY A 66 -1.96 12.73 15.72
CA GLY A 66 -0.76 11.90 15.92
C GLY A 66 -0.75 10.65 15.03
N LYS A 67 -1.89 9.96 14.92
CA LYS A 67 -2.03 8.80 14.02
C LYS A 67 -1.92 9.20 12.55
N LEU A 68 -2.51 10.32 12.13
CA LEU A 68 -2.42 10.81 10.76
C LEU A 68 -0.99 11.18 10.38
N ILE A 69 -0.24 11.82 11.28
CA ILE A 69 1.19 12.13 11.08
C ILE A 69 2.02 10.85 10.97
N ALA A 70 1.83 9.88 11.88
CA ALA A 70 2.55 8.61 11.82
C ALA A 70 2.27 7.84 10.51
N LEU A 71 1.03 7.88 10.05
CA LEU A 71 0.58 7.27 8.79
C LEU A 71 1.19 7.97 7.58
N LEU A 72 1.21 9.31 7.57
CA LEU A 72 1.87 10.10 6.52
C LEU A 72 3.35 9.71 6.43
N LEU A 73 4.08 9.77 7.55
CA LEU A 73 5.51 9.42 7.60
C LEU A 73 5.78 7.99 7.11
N SER A 74 5.01 7.02 7.60
CA SER A 74 5.16 5.62 7.20
C SER A 74 4.83 5.40 5.72
N SER A 75 3.83 6.11 5.19
CA SER A 75 3.45 6.06 3.77
C SER A 75 4.53 6.65 2.89
N THR A 76 5.14 7.77 3.30
CA THR A 76 6.27 8.37 2.58
C THR A 76 7.45 7.41 2.51
N VAL A 77 7.85 6.81 3.65
CA VAL A 77 8.93 5.81 3.67
C VAL A 77 8.58 4.61 2.78
N MET A 78 7.36 4.09 2.89
CA MET A 78 6.90 2.96 2.08
C MET A 78 6.99 3.25 0.58
N PHE A 79 6.49 4.42 0.16
CA PHE A 79 6.49 4.82 -1.24
C PHE A 79 7.93 4.96 -1.76
N GLN A 80 8.81 5.64 -1.03
CA GLN A 80 10.22 5.79 -1.41
C GLN A 80 10.93 4.44 -1.51
N MET A 81 10.78 3.57 -0.52
CA MET A 81 11.39 2.23 -0.54
C MET A 81 10.87 1.39 -1.70
N ARG A 82 9.56 1.47 -2.00
CA ARG A 82 8.96 0.79 -3.15
C ARG A 82 9.52 1.29 -4.48
N GLN A 83 9.65 2.61 -4.65
CA GLN A 83 10.21 3.19 -5.88
C GLN A 83 11.66 2.72 -6.09
N ILE A 84 12.48 2.75 -5.03
CA ILE A 84 13.87 2.29 -5.10
C ILE A 84 13.95 0.80 -5.47
N LEU A 85 13.15 -0.05 -4.83
CA LEU A 85 13.12 -1.49 -5.13
C LEU A 85 12.61 -1.81 -6.54
N LEU A 86 11.63 -1.05 -7.02
CA LEU A 86 11.12 -1.19 -8.38
C LEU A 86 12.22 -0.83 -9.39
N VAL A 87 12.79 0.38 -9.29
CA VAL A 87 13.76 0.89 -10.27
C VAL A 87 15.08 0.10 -10.24
N LYS A 88 15.58 -0.25 -9.06
CA LYS A 88 16.91 -0.88 -8.91
C LYS A 88 16.90 -2.39 -8.95
N LYS A 89 15.78 -3.03 -8.58
CA LYS A 89 15.70 -4.49 -8.43
C LYS A 89 14.54 -5.11 -9.19
N GLN A 90 13.73 -4.33 -9.91
CA GLN A 90 12.54 -4.81 -10.62
C GLN A 90 11.58 -5.59 -9.71
N LYS A 91 11.54 -5.22 -8.41
CA LYS A 91 10.73 -5.90 -7.40
C LYS A 91 9.53 -5.03 -7.02
N GLU A 92 8.33 -5.55 -7.26
CA GLU A 92 7.12 -4.95 -6.70
C GLU A 92 7.01 -5.27 -5.19
N LEU A 93 7.00 -4.20 -4.39
CA LEU A 93 6.80 -4.28 -2.95
C LEU A 93 5.29 -4.31 -2.61
N SER A 94 4.87 -5.22 -1.74
CA SER A 94 3.51 -5.27 -1.23
C SER A 94 3.27 -4.12 -0.25
N GLU A 95 2.27 -3.29 -0.54
CA GLU A 95 1.87 -2.14 0.28
C GLU A 95 1.55 -2.55 1.71
N TRP A 96 0.79 -3.64 1.87
CA TRP A 96 0.40 -4.18 3.17
C TRP A 96 1.60 -4.69 3.99
N LYS A 97 2.45 -5.54 3.40
CA LYS A 97 3.62 -6.10 4.10
C LYS A 97 4.61 -4.98 4.45
N ALA A 98 4.85 -4.08 3.52
CA ALA A 98 5.76 -2.97 3.71
C ALA A 98 5.30 -2.07 4.85
N MET A 99 4.03 -1.68 4.86
CA MET A 99 3.52 -0.84 5.93
C MET A 99 3.62 -1.53 7.29
N TYR A 100 3.31 -2.83 7.36
CA TYR A 100 3.44 -3.58 8.61
C TYR A 100 4.89 -3.56 9.13
N MET A 101 5.87 -3.85 8.27
CA MET A 101 7.28 -3.81 8.64
C MET A 101 7.77 -2.41 9.03
N ILE A 102 7.36 -1.37 8.30
CA ILE A 102 7.73 0.03 8.58
C ILE A 102 7.12 0.48 9.91
N HIS A 103 5.86 0.15 10.16
CA HIS A 103 5.19 0.46 11.41
C HIS A 103 5.89 -0.19 12.61
N ASP A 104 6.31 -1.46 12.48
CA ASP A 104 7.08 -2.14 13.53
C ASP A 104 8.45 -1.47 13.76
N TYR A 105 9.11 -1.02 12.68
CA TYR A 105 10.36 -0.26 12.75
C TYR A 105 10.22 1.17 13.26
N PHE A 106 8.99 1.71 13.34
CA PHE A 106 8.73 3.10 13.68
C PHE A 106 9.30 3.48 15.05
N ARG A 107 9.21 2.57 16.03
CA ARG A 107 9.77 2.77 17.37
C ARG A 107 11.30 2.91 17.35
N VAL A 108 11.98 2.14 16.50
CA VAL A 108 13.44 2.22 16.34
C VAL A 108 13.81 3.56 15.71
N LEU A 109 13.14 3.94 14.62
CA LEU A 109 13.38 5.22 13.93
C LEU A 109 13.15 6.41 14.86
N TYR A 110 12.05 6.41 15.61
CA TYR A 110 11.75 7.47 16.58
C TYR A 110 12.86 7.63 17.62
N ARG A 111 13.34 6.52 18.20
CA ARG A 111 14.44 6.56 19.18
C ARG A 111 15.71 7.17 18.58
N GLN A 112 16.10 6.74 17.38
CA GLN A 112 17.31 7.23 16.73
C GLN A 112 17.23 8.73 16.37
N ILE A 113 16.04 9.22 16.02
CA ILE A 113 15.80 10.66 15.78
C ILE A 113 15.95 11.46 17.06
N GLN A 114 15.37 10.99 18.18
CA GLN A 114 15.46 11.67 19.47
C GLN A 114 16.91 11.76 19.97
N GLU A 115 17.69 10.70 19.76
CA GLU A 115 19.10 10.63 20.17
C GLU A 115 20.07 11.38 19.23
N GLN A 116 19.55 12.03 18.16
CA GLN A 116 20.35 12.68 17.10
C GLN A 116 21.51 11.80 16.60
N SER A 117 21.26 10.51 16.51
CA SER A 117 22.33 9.54 16.32
C SER A 117 22.79 9.50 14.86
N LYS A 118 24.08 9.26 14.65
CA LYS A 118 24.61 8.93 13.31
C LYS A 118 24.09 7.58 12.78
N GLN A 119 23.33 6.82 13.57
CA GLN A 119 22.85 5.48 13.23
C GLN A 119 21.50 5.48 12.50
N LEU A 120 20.84 6.64 12.34
CA LEU A 120 19.56 6.75 11.63
C LEU A 120 19.63 6.16 10.22
N LEU A 121 20.69 6.50 9.47
CA LEU A 121 20.92 5.94 8.13
C LEU A 121 21.05 4.42 8.17
N THR A 122 21.80 3.88 9.14
CA THR A 122 21.97 2.44 9.35
C THR A 122 20.63 1.75 9.63
N SER A 123 19.75 2.37 10.41
CA SER A 123 18.40 1.86 10.66
C SER A 123 17.55 1.84 9.38
N PHE A 124 17.61 2.89 8.56
CA PHE A 124 16.92 2.91 7.26
C PHE A 124 17.47 1.85 6.31
N LEU A 125 18.79 1.64 6.27
CA LEU A 125 19.40 0.58 5.45
C LEU A 125 18.96 -0.81 5.91
N ARG A 126 18.91 -1.07 7.23
CA ARG A 126 18.38 -2.33 7.77
C ARG A 126 16.92 -2.54 7.40
N LEU A 127 16.10 -1.49 7.53
CA LEU A 127 14.70 -1.52 7.10
C LEU A 127 14.59 -1.84 5.60
N PHE A 128 15.42 -1.20 4.75
CA PHE A 128 15.45 -1.48 3.32
C PHE A 128 15.78 -2.96 3.03
N HIS A 129 16.80 -3.53 3.68
CA HIS A 129 17.14 -4.94 3.52
C HIS A 129 16.02 -5.88 3.97
N LEU A 130 15.31 -5.57 5.05
CA LEU A 130 14.14 -6.32 5.50
C LEU A 130 13.00 -6.28 4.48
N LEU A 131 12.73 -5.09 3.93
CA LEU A 131 11.71 -4.89 2.89
C LEU A 131 12.07 -5.63 1.60
N ASP A 132 13.32 -5.58 1.17
CA ASP A 132 13.81 -6.29 -0.02
C ASP A 132 13.69 -7.82 0.11
N LYS A 133 14.00 -8.36 1.29
CA LYS A 133 13.96 -9.80 1.56
C LYS A 133 12.53 -10.32 1.68
N ASN A 134 11.67 -9.61 2.41
CA ASN A 134 10.37 -10.14 2.86
C ASN A 134 9.15 -9.45 2.22
N GLY A 135 9.34 -8.27 1.64
CA GLY A 135 8.26 -7.40 1.20
C GLY A 135 7.73 -7.66 -0.20
N ARG A 136 8.29 -8.63 -0.95
CA ARG A 136 7.86 -8.95 -2.32
C ARG A 136 6.35 -9.22 -2.37
N LYS A 137 5.69 -8.61 -3.36
CA LYS A 137 4.28 -8.82 -3.64
C LYS A 137 4.04 -10.22 -4.19
N SER A 138 3.02 -10.87 -3.65
CA SER A 138 2.58 -12.17 -4.15
C SER A 138 1.78 -11.97 -5.42
N HIS A 139 2.12 -12.72 -6.46
CA HIS A 139 1.32 -12.80 -7.68
C HIS A 139 0.28 -13.91 -7.53
N ARG A 140 -0.98 -13.57 -7.82
CA ARG A 140 -2.06 -14.56 -7.88
C ARG A 140 -2.20 -15.06 -9.31
N TYR A 141 -2.38 -16.38 -9.46
CA TYR A 141 -2.54 -17.00 -10.77
C TYR A 141 -3.65 -16.31 -11.59
N ARG A 142 -3.32 -15.95 -12.85
CA ARG A 142 -4.18 -15.24 -13.82
C ARG A 142 -4.69 -13.86 -13.37
N LYS A 143 -4.10 -13.23 -12.36
CA LYS A 143 -4.48 -11.88 -11.93
C LYS A 143 -3.34 -10.90 -12.18
N LYS A 144 -3.63 -9.88 -12.98
CA LYS A 144 -2.76 -8.72 -13.19
C LYS A 144 -2.60 -7.94 -11.89
N THR A 145 -1.39 -7.47 -11.62
CA THR A 145 -1.08 -6.51 -10.56
C THR A 145 -1.47 -5.09 -10.98
N VAL A 146 -1.31 -4.15 -10.07
CA VAL A 146 -1.50 -2.72 -10.35
C VAL A 146 -0.55 -2.28 -11.46
N PHE A 147 0.70 -2.74 -11.40
CA PHE A 147 1.72 -2.33 -12.36
C PHE A 147 1.50 -2.99 -13.72
N ASP A 148 1.04 -4.25 -13.76
CA ASP A 148 0.64 -4.91 -15.00
C ASP A 148 -0.52 -4.16 -15.70
N ILE A 149 -1.52 -3.68 -14.93
CA ILE A 149 -2.67 -2.92 -15.47
C ILE A 149 -2.23 -1.54 -15.97
N LEU A 150 -1.30 -0.89 -15.26
CA LEU A 150 -0.78 0.43 -15.62
C LEU A 150 0.33 0.39 -16.70
N GLY A 151 0.70 -0.80 -17.18
CA GLY A 151 1.76 -0.95 -18.19
C GLY A 151 3.16 -0.60 -17.68
N ILE A 152 3.39 -0.65 -16.37
CA ILE A 152 4.71 -0.40 -15.78
C ILE A 152 5.54 -1.68 -15.94
N VAL A 153 6.55 -1.65 -16.80
CA VAL A 153 7.38 -2.81 -17.16
C VAL A 153 8.36 -3.15 -16.04
N TYR A 154 8.37 -4.41 -15.60
CA TYR A 154 9.41 -5.01 -14.75
C TYR A 154 9.57 -6.49 -15.07
N GLU A 155 10.75 -7.06 -14.82
CA GLU A 155 11.06 -8.47 -15.13
C GLU A 155 10.20 -9.42 -14.29
N GLN A 156 9.22 -10.05 -14.94
CA GLN A 156 8.54 -11.21 -14.40
C GLN A 156 9.50 -12.41 -14.48
N HIS A 157 10.28 -12.66 -13.43
CA HIS A 157 10.85 -14.00 -13.23
C HIS A 157 9.69 -14.93 -12.83
N ILE A 158 9.00 -15.45 -13.84
CA ILE A 158 8.24 -16.68 -13.75
C ILE A 158 9.32 -17.77 -13.67
N GLU A 159 9.58 -18.29 -12.47
CA GLU A 159 10.29 -19.57 -12.35
C GLU A 159 9.46 -20.59 -13.15
N GLN A 160 10.05 -21.08 -14.24
CA GLN A 160 9.54 -22.19 -15.07
C GLN A 160 9.54 -23.48 -14.27
#